data_AF-A0A3T0E5V8-F1
#
_entry.id   AF-A0A3T0E5V8-F1
#
_cell.length_a   1.000
_cell.length_b   1.000
_cell.length_c   1.000
_cell.angle_alpha   90.00
_cell.angle_beta   90.00
_cell.angle_gamma   90.00
#
_symmetry.space_group_name_H-M   'P 1'
#
loop_
_entity.id
_entity.type
_entity.pdbx_description
1 polymer ?
#
loop_
_entity_poly.entity_id
_entity_poly.type
_entity_poly.pdbx_seq_one_letter_code
_entity_poly.pdbx_strand_id
1 'polypeptide(L)'
;MSSPIYNRLPVLRAERSLSRKALADAVGVNFQTIGYLERGDYSPSLELALKLAEYFDLPIEMIFSLKPFEPLSRIANQRDQ
;
A
#
# COMPACT_ATOMS: atom_id res chain seq x y z
N MET A 1 7.42 -19.02 -8.77
CA MET A 1 7.71 -18.19 -7.57
C MET A 1 6.93 -16.89 -7.75
N SER A 2 6.09 -16.50 -6.79
CA SER A 2 5.37 -15.22 -6.88
C SER A 2 6.37 -14.08 -6.68
N SER A 3 6.40 -13.12 -7.61
CA SER A 3 7.15 -11.88 -7.40
C SER A 3 6.59 -11.15 -6.17
N PRO A 4 7.44 -10.54 -5.33
CA PRO A 4 6.97 -9.77 -4.19
C PRO A 4 6.21 -8.52 -4.66
N ILE A 5 5.05 -8.24 -4.05
CA ILE A 5 4.31 -7.00 -4.25
C ILE A 5 4.73 -6.02 -3.17
N TYR A 6 5.31 -4.90 -3.58
CA TYR A 6 5.61 -3.78 -2.72
C TYR A 6 4.36 -2.92 -2.56
N ASN A 7 4.17 -2.31 -1.39
CA ASN A 7 3.02 -1.46 -1.13
C ASN A 7 3.36 -0.24 -0.28
N ARG A 8 2.53 0.80 -0.38
CA ARG A 8 2.60 2.03 0.43
C ARG A 8 1.55 2.08 1.54
N LEU A 9 0.84 0.98 1.82
CA LEU A 9 -0.23 0.98 2.82
C LEU A 9 0.21 1.49 4.20
N PRO A 10 1.40 1.14 4.75
CA PRO A 10 1.83 1.69 6.03
C PRO A 10 1.92 3.22 6.02
N VAL A 11 2.44 3.78 4.92
CA VAL A 11 2.63 5.22 4.73
C VAL A 11 1.28 5.91 4.59
N LEU A 12 0.45 5.47 3.65
CA LEU A 12 -0.88 6.04 3.39
C LEU A 12 -1.78 5.97 4.64
N ARG A 13 -1.67 4.88 5.40
CA ARG A 13 -2.43 4.70 6.63
C ARG A 13 -1.95 5.67 7.72
N ALA A 14 -0.64 5.86 7.87
CA ALA A 14 -0.07 6.82 8.81
C ALA A 14 -0.43 8.27 8.45
N GLU A 15 -0.37 8.64 7.17
CA GLU A 15 -0.77 9.97 6.68
C GLU A 15 -2.22 10.33 7.04
N ARG A 16 -3.11 9.33 7.04
CA ARG A 16 -4.53 9.50 7.42
C ARG A 16 -4.83 9.19 8.89
N SER A 17 -3.82 8.97 9.73
CA SER A 17 -3.97 8.59 11.15
C SER A 17 -4.87 7.36 11.38
N LEU A 18 -4.85 6.42 10.43
CA LEU A 18 -5.71 5.24 10.44
C LEU A 18 -5.06 4.08 11.22
N SER A 19 -5.87 3.32 11.96
CA SER A 19 -5.47 2.01 12.46
C SER A 19 -5.66 0.93 11.38
N ARG A 20 -4.96 -0.22 11.50
CA ARG A 20 -5.18 -1.35 10.58
C ARG A 20 -6.63 -1.82 10.59
N LYS A 21 -7.25 -1.82 11.77
CA LYS A 21 -8.66 -2.18 11.95
C LYS A 21 -9.57 -1.19 11.21
N ALA A 22 -9.36 0.11 11.38
CA ALA A 22 -10.17 1.12 10.70
C ALA A 22 -10.09 1.01 9.16
N LEU A 23 -8.89 0.77 8.61
CA LEU A 23 -8.73 0.54 7.18
C LEU A 23 -9.43 -0.77 6.74
N ALA A 24 -9.29 -1.84 7.52
CA ALA A 24 -9.91 -3.13 7.22
C ALA A 24 -11.44 -3.05 7.22
N ASP A 25 -12.01 -2.37 8.22
CA ASP A 25 -13.44 -2.13 8.33
C ASP A 25 -13.94 -1.31 7.12
N ALA A 26 -13.18 -0.29 6.68
CA ALA A 26 -13.54 0.55 5.55
C ALA A 26 -13.54 -0.18 4.18
N VAL A 27 -12.66 -1.17 4.00
CA VAL A 27 -12.55 -1.94 2.75
C VAL A 27 -13.19 -3.34 2.84
N GLY A 28 -13.84 -3.65 3.96
CA GLY A 28 -14.61 -4.88 4.17
C GLY A 28 -13.76 -6.15 4.26
N VAL A 29 -12.62 -6.11 4.95
CA VAL A 29 -11.73 -7.27 5.15
C VAL A 29 -11.37 -7.49 6.62
N ASN A 30 -10.76 -8.63 6.94
CA ASN A 30 -10.23 -8.89 8.28
C ASN A 30 -9.03 -7.97 8.57
N PHE A 31 -8.89 -7.46 9.80
CA PHE A 31 -7.74 -6.62 10.18
C PHE A 31 -6.38 -7.28 9.94
N GLN A 32 -6.29 -8.61 10.05
CA GLN A 32 -5.08 -9.38 9.77
C GLN A 32 -4.67 -9.26 8.29
N THR A 33 -5.66 -9.22 7.39
CA THR A 33 -5.48 -9.02 5.93
C THR A 33 -4.69 -7.75 5.65
N ILE A 34 -4.97 -6.64 6.34
CA ILE A 34 -4.16 -5.41 6.22
C ILE A 34 -2.73 -5.62 6.74
N GLY A 35 -2.59 -6.29 7.89
CA GLY A 35 -1.27 -6.57 8.47
C GLY A 35 -0.39 -7.44 7.57
N TYR A 36 -0.96 -8.46 6.92
CA TYR A 36 -0.24 -9.31 5.97
C TYR A 36 0.16 -8.53 4.70
N LEU A 37 -0.65 -7.56 4.22
CA LEU A 37 -0.29 -6.73 3.05
C LEU A 37 0.88 -5.84 3.39
N GLU A 38 0.82 -5.15 4.52
CA GLU A 38 1.86 -4.22 4.94
C GLU A 38 3.24 -4.89 5.06
N ARG A 39 3.28 -6.18 5.41
CA ARG A 39 4.53 -6.96 5.47
C ARG A 39 4.95 -7.56 4.13
N GLY A 40 4.06 -7.57 3.13
CA GLY A 40 4.29 -8.20 1.84
C GLY A 40 4.16 -9.73 1.88
N ASP A 41 3.53 -10.29 2.92
CA ASP A 41 3.37 -11.73 3.11
C ASP A 41 2.46 -12.36 2.04
N TYR A 42 1.59 -11.56 1.42
CA TYR A 42 0.70 -11.99 0.35
C TYR A 42 0.35 -10.85 -0.62
N SER A 43 -0.04 -11.22 -1.84
CA SER A 43 -0.54 -10.27 -2.85
C SER A 43 -2.03 -10.02 -2.65
N PRO A 44 -2.51 -8.77 -2.74
CA PRO A 44 -3.95 -8.50 -2.68
C PRO A 44 -4.67 -9.15 -3.87
N SER A 45 -5.94 -9.51 -3.69
CA SER A 45 -6.81 -9.78 -4.84
C SER A 45 -6.99 -8.48 -5.64
N LEU A 46 -7.33 -8.60 -6.93
CA LEU A 46 -7.64 -7.43 -7.76
C LEU A 46 -8.78 -6.60 -7.14
N GLU A 47 -9.80 -7.26 -6.60
CA GLU A 47 -10.91 -6.60 -5.90
C GLU A 47 -10.42 -5.76 -4.71
N LEU A 48 -9.56 -6.32 -3.84
CA LEU A 48 -9.04 -5.60 -2.69
C LEU A 48 -8.13 -4.44 -3.12
N ALA A 49 -7.32 -4.62 -4.16
CA ALA A 49 -6.49 -3.56 -4.71
C ALA A 49 -7.34 -2.40 -5.24
N LEU A 50 -8.44 -2.68 -5.94
CA LEU A 50 -9.38 -1.68 -6.43
C LEU A 50 -10.11 -0.95 -5.28
N LYS A 51 -10.58 -1.67 -4.25
CA LYS A 51 -11.20 -1.05 -3.06
C LYS A 51 -10.25 -0.12 -2.33
N LEU A 52 -8.98 -0.51 -2.22
CA LEU A 52 -7.95 0.33 -1.60
C LEU A 52 -7.64 1.57 -2.45
N ALA A 53 -7.57 1.42 -3.77
CA ALA A 53 -7.41 2.54 -4.70
C ALA A 53 -8.56 3.55 -4.57
N GLU A 54 -9.80 3.08 -4.53
CA GLU A 54 -11.00 3.91 -4.31
C GLU A 54 -10.98 4.58 -2.94
N TYR A 55 -10.69 3.84 -1.86
CA TYR A 55 -10.65 4.38 -0.50
C TYR A 55 -9.59 5.47 -0.32
N PHE A 56 -8.41 5.28 -0.91
CA PHE A 56 -7.32 6.26 -0.85
C PHE A 56 -7.44 7.36 -1.91
N ASP A 57 -8.39 7.28 -2.84
CA ASP A 57 -8.50 8.19 -3.99
C ASP A 57 -7.15 8.30 -4.74
N LEU A 58 -6.54 7.14 -5.01
CA LEU A 58 -5.24 7.03 -5.66
C LEU A 58 -5.25 5.92 -6.73
N PRO A 59 -4.47 6.07 -7.80
CA PRO A 59 -4.23 4.97 -8.74
C PRO A 59 -3.61 3.75 -8.04
N ILE A 60 -3.92 2.54 -8.52
CA ILE A 60 -3.40 1.29 -7.94
C ILE A 60 -1.87 1.30 -7.88
N GLU A 61 -1.21 1.77 -8.94
CA GLU A 61 0.25 1.89 -9.06
C GLU A 61 0.91 2.85 -8.07
N MET A 62 0.14 3.75 -7.44
CA MET A 62 0.63 4.58 -6.32
C MET A 62 0.57 3.82 -4.99
N ILE A 63 -0.24 2.77 -4.90
CA ILE A 63 -0.42 1.97 -3.68
C ILE A 63 0.41 0.70 -3.74
N PHE A 64 0.50 0.04 -4.90
CA PHE A 64 1.14 -1.25 -5.12
C PHE A 64 2.11 -1.20 -6.29
N SER A 65 3.19 -1.99 -6.22
CA SER A 65 4.19 -2.07 -7.29
C SER A 65 4.86 -3.43 -7.33
N LEU A 66 5.23 -3.87 -8.54
CA LEU A 66 6.07 -5.06 -8.77
C LEU A 66 7.57 -4.79 -8.53
N LYS A 67 7.94 -3.52 -8.32
CA LYS A 67 9.31 -3.07 -8.02
C LYS A 67 9.31 -2.30 -6.70
N PRO A 68 10.43 -2.29 -5.94
CA PRO A 68 10.55 -1.45 -4.76
C PRO A 68 10.19 0.01 -5.07
N PHE A 69 9.46 0.67 -4.17
CA PHE A 69 9.26 2.11 -4.27
C PHE A 69 10.58 2.82 -3.97
N GLU A 70 10.97 3.75 -4.84
CA GLU A 70 12.13 4.58 -4.57
C GLU A 70 11.89 5.44 -3.32
N PRO A 71 12.81 5.44 -2.35
CA PRO A 71 12.72 6.32 -1.19
C PRO A 71 12.72 7.79 -1.63
N LEU A 72 11.90 8.62 -0.98
CA LEU A 72 11.85 10.05 -1.28
C LEU A 72 13.22 10.74 -1.13
N SER A 73 14.05 10.25 -0.20
CA SER A 73 15.42 10.74 0.00
C SER A 73 16.30 10.57 -1.26
N ARG A 74 16.10 9.51 -2.06
CA ARG A 74 16.84 9.35 -3.32
C ARG A 74 16.32 10.28 -4.41
N ILE A 75 15.01 10.48 -4.48
CA ILE A 75 14.39 11.35 -5.48
C ILE A 75 14.79 12.81 -5.26
N ALA A 76 14.83 13.26 -4.01
CA ALA A 76 15.26 14.62 -3.66
C ALA A 76 16.71 14.88 -4.11
N ASN A 77 17.63 13.95 -3.83
CA ASN A 77 19.06 14.09 -4.16
C ASN A 77 19.38 14.03 -5.66
N GLN A 78 18.42 13.67 -6.52
CA GLN A 78 18.57 13.64 -7.97
C GLN A 78 18.16 14.94 -8.66
N ARG A 79 17.45 15.85 -7.97
CA ARG A 79 17.02 17.14 -8.52
C ARG A 79 18.08 18.23 -8.40
N ASP A 80 19.09 18.00 -7.56
CA ASP A 80 20.19 18.93 -7.28
C ASP A 80 21.46 18.60 -8.10
N GLN A 81 21.35 17.71 -9.11
CA GLN A 81 22.39 17.36 -10.08
C GLN A 81 21.88 17.58 -11.51
#